data_AF-A0A414RBU0-F1
#
_entry.id   AF-A0A414RBU0-F1
#
_cell.length_a   1.000
_cell.length_b   1.000
_cell.length_c   1.000
_cell.angle_alpha   90.00
_cell.angle_beta   90.00
_cell.angle_gamma   90.00
#
_symmetry.space_group_name_H-M   'P 1'
#
loop_
_entity.id
_entity.type
_entity.pdbx_description
1 polymer ?
#
loop_
_entity_poly.entity_id
_entity_poly.type
_entity_poly.pdbx_seq_one_letter_code
_entity_poly.pdbx_strand_id
1 'polypeptide(L)'
;MKIQSNKRLIQYCDIISVLSLFAAVAYGLSQILPLCYEMGKDDSDTFIWKALVQAIECYAIFFIGLLAYFMASNVKKGKVFCRINQRILSAIGISTMLSGVLINIIVNLTPIDVFHQNSILLIVIGTVFVLVSFVFEVGIRMQEEQDLTI
;
A
#
# COMPACT_ATOMS: atom_id res chain seq x y z
N MET A 1 13.18 -17.43 26.65
CA MET A 1 13.29 -17.60 25.19
C MET A 1 12.14 -16.95 24.39
N LYS A 2 10.85 -17.21 24.71
CA LYS A 2 9.68 -16.58 24.03
C LYS A 2 9.68 -15.03 23.99
N ILE A 3 10.03 -14.37 25.10
CA ILE A 3 10.01 -12.90 25.21
C ILE A 3 11.07 -12.23 24.31
N GLN A 4 12.23 -12.89 24.12
CA GLN A 4 13.32 -12.37 23.29
C GLN A 4 13.04 -12.54 21.79
N SER A 5 12.31 -13.60 21.40
CA SER A 5 11.87 -13.84 20.03
C SER A 5 10.87 -12.77 19.57
N ASN A 6 9.88 -12.42 20.41
CA ASN A 6 8.92 -11.37 20.09
C ASN A 6 9.58 -9.98 19.91
N LYS A 7 10.60 -9.66 20.72
CA LYS A 7 11.34 -8.39 20.57
C LYS A 7 12.07 -8.31 19.22
N ARG A 8 12.66 -9.42 18.74
CA ARG A 8 13.31 -9.47 17.42
C ARG A 8 12.30 -9.33 16.28
N LEU A 9 11.13 -9.97 16.39
CA LEU A 9 10.06 -9.84 15.39
C LEU A 9 9.54 -8.40 15.28
N ILE A 10 9.36 -7.72 16.41
CA ILE A 10 8.96 -6.31 16.45
C ILE A 10 10.04 -5.42 15.79
N GLN A 11 11.31 -5.69 16.06
CA GLN A 11 12.43 -4.98 15.42
C GLN A 11 12.45 -5.20 13.91
N TYR A 12 12.22 -6.43 13.44
CA TYR A 12 12.14 -6.71 12.01
C TYR A 12 10.97 -6.00 11.33
N CYS A 13 9.78 -6.00 11.95
CA CYS A 13 8.63 -5.26 11.41
C CYS A 13 8.93 -3.78 11.24
N ASP A 14 9.63 -3.20 12.20
CA ASP A 14 10.05 -1.79 12.14
C ASP A 14 11.04 -1.52 11.01
N ILE A 15 12.12 -2.30 10.95
CA ILE A 15 13.16 -2.15 9.93
C ILE A 15 12.56 -2.30 8.53
N ILE A 16 11.70 -3.31 8.34
CA ILE A 16 11.01 -3.54 7.07
C ILE A 16 10.11 -2.34 6.73
N SER A 17 9.37 -1.81 7.70
CA SER A 17 8.49 -0.66 7.45
C SER A 17 9.26 0.60 7.06
N VAL A 18 10.37 0.91 7.75
CA VAL A 18 11.24 2.05 7.42
C VAL A 18 11.89 1.87 6.05
N LEU A 19 12.39 0.66 5.75
CA LEU A 19 13.00 0.35 4.46
C LEU A 19 11.97 0.46 3.33
N SER A 20 10.73 0.02 3.56
CA SER A 20 9.65 0.13 2.58
C SER A 20 9.28 1.60 2.29
N LEU A 21 9.25 2.45 3.32
CA LEU A 21 8.97 3.88 3.17
C LEU A 21 10.11 4.59 2.42
N PHE A 22 11.36 4.26 2.73
CA PHE A 22 12.52 4.79 2.01
C PHE A 22 12.50 4.37 0.53
N ALA A 23 12.22 3.09 0.25
CA ALA A 23 12.09 2.59 -1.10
C ALA A 23 10.95 3.28 -1.87
N ALA A 24 9.81 3.54 -1.22
CA ALA A 24 8.69 4.26 -1.81
C ALA A 24 9.06 5.70 -2.22
N VAL A 25 9.78 6.42 -1.34
CA VAL A 25 10.27 7.78 -1.64
C VAL A 25 11.30 7.75 -2.76
N ALA A 26 12.26 6.82 -2.72
CA ALA A 26 13.28 6.68 -3.74
C ALA A 26 12.68 6.37 -5.12
N TYR A 27 11.68 5.48 -5.17
CA TYR A 27 10.92 5.18 -6.37
C TYR A 27 10.17 6.41 -6.88
N GLY A 28 9.46 7.13 -6.01
CA GLY A 28 8.76 8.35 -6.40
C GLY A 28 9.70 9.39 -7.02
N LEU A 29 10.87 9.60 -6.41
CA LEU A 29 11.88 10.54 -6.93
C LEU A 29 12.46 10.09 -8.28
N SER A 30 12.76 8.80 -8.45
CA SER A 30 13.33 8.29 -9.70
C SER A 30 12.36 8.36 -10.88
N GLN A 31 11.05 8.35 -10.61
CA GLN A 31 10.01 8.46 -11.63
C GLN A 31 9.59 9.91 -11.90
N ILE A 32 9.45 10.74 -10.86
CA ILE A 32 8.96 12.12 -10.98
C ILE A 32 10.02 13.04 -11.59
N LEU A 33 11.31 12.89 -11.26
CA LEU A 33 12.37 13.77 -11.77
C LEU A 33 12.51 13.73 -13.31
N PRO A 34 12.56 12.55 -13.97
CA PRO A 34 12.54 12.47 -15.43
C PRO A 34 11.27 13.04 -16.03
N LEU A 35 10.12 12.77 -15.40
CA LEU A 35 8.82 13.26 -15.84
C LEU A 35 8.78 14.81 -15.85
N CYS A 36 9.27 15.46 -14.79
CA CYS A 36 9.36 16.92 -14.73
C CYS A 36 10.32 17.50 -15.76
N TYR A 37 11.40 16.78 -16.10
CA TYR A 37 12.34 17.19 -17.14
C TYR A 37 11.72 17.07 -18.55
N GLU A 38 11.00 15.98 -18.82
CA GLU A 38 10.32 15.75 -20.09
C GLU A 38 9.10 16.66 -20.28
N MET A 39 8.38 17.00 -19.22
CA MET A 39 7.22 17.91 -19.25
C MET A 39 7.57 19.34 -19.68
N GLY A 40 8.83 19.76 -19.52
CA GLY A 40 9.32 21.04 -20.06
C GLY A 40 9.71 21.00 -21.53
N LYS A 41 9.64 19.82 -22.18
CA LYS A 41 10.17 19.57 -23.52
C LYS A 41 9.16 18.92 -24.48
N ASP A 42 8.15 18.22 -23.96
CA ASP A 42 7.16 17.46 -24.73
C ASP A 42 5.74 17.92 -24.36
N ASP A 43 5.01 18.47 -25.33
CA ASP A 43 3.63 18.94 -25.21
C ASP A 43 2.61 17.93 -25.79
N SER A 44 2.98 16.65 -25.96
CA SER A 44 2.07 15.64 -26.52
C SER A 44 0.96 15.19 -25.54
N ASP A 45 -0.25 14.99 -26.06
CA ASP A 45 -1.41 14.52 -25.27
C ASP A 45 -1.16 13.15 -24.61
N THR A 46 -0.38 12.27 -25.26
CA THR A 46 -0.01 10.95 -24.74
C THR A 46 0.94 11.04 -23.54
N PHE A 47 1.81 12.05 -23.50
CA PHE A 47 2.71 12.28 -22.39
C PHE A 47 1.95 12.63 -21.10
N ILE A 48 0.90 13.44 -21.19
CA ILE A 48 0.05 13.82 -20.04
C ILE A 48 -0.59 12.59 -19.40
N TRP A 49 -1.13 11.68 -20.20
CA TRP A 49 -1.75 10.45 -19.69
C TRP A 49 -0.73 9.50 -19.04
N LYS A 50 0.45 9.34 -19.65
CA LYS A 50 1.56 8.59 -19.06
C LYS A 50 1.97 9.19 -17.71
N ALA A 51 2.10 10.52 -17.65
CA ALA A 51 2.46 11.24 -16.43
C ALA A 51 1.42 11.05 -15.33
N LEU A 52 0.13 11.08 -15.69
CA LEU A 52 -0.97 10.86 -14.76
C LEU A 52 -0.95 9.44 -14.16
N VAL A 53 -0.78 8.41 -14.99
CA VAL A 53 -0.69 7.01 -14.51
C VAL A 53 0.48 6.84 -13.54
N GLN A 54 1.64 7.37 -13.89
CA GLN A 54 2.86 7.26 -13.09
C GLN A 54 2.75 8.03 -11.77
N ALA A 55 2.05 9.18 -11.76
CA ALA A 55 1.72 9.91 -10.54
C ALA A 55 0.80 9.10 -9.61
N ILE A 56 -0.21 8.41 -10.16
CA ILE A 56 -1.10 7.54 -9.37
C ILE A 56 -0.32 6.36 -8.76
N GLU A 57 0.58 5.73 -9.51
CA GLU A 57 1.45 4.66 -9.00
C GLU A 57 2.35 5.16 -7.86
N CYS A 58 3.02 6.29 -8.05
CA CYS A 58 3.88 6.88 -7.02
C CYS A 58 3.11 7.23 -5.74
N TYR A 59 1.92 7.81 -5.89
CA TYR A 59 1.03 8.09 -4.76
C TYR A 59 0.64 6.82 -4.02
N ALA A 60 0.22 5.77 -4.75
CA ALA A 60 -0.20 4.50 -4.16
C ALA A 60 0.93 3.87 -3.34
N ILE A 61 2.14 3.78 -3.91
CA ILE A 61 3.30 3.19 -3.25
C ILE A 61 3.68 3.97 -1.98
N PHE A 62 3.71 5.29 -2.05
CA PHE A 62 4.00 6.15 -0.90
C PHE A 62 2.95 6.00 0.21
N PHE A 63 1.67 6.04 -0.16
CA PHE A 63 0.56 5.93 0.78
C PHE A 63 0.55 4.57 1.49
N ILE A 64 0.76 3.47 0.76
CA ILE A 64 0.87 2.13 1.33
C ILE A 64 2.06 2.05 2.30
N GLY A 65 3.24 2.55 1.90
CA GLY A 65 4.43 2.55 2.76
C GLY A 65 4.21 3.33 4.06
N LEU A 66 3.53 4.47 3.99
CA LEU A 66 3.19 5.28 5.16
C LEU A 66 2.24 4.54 6.12
N LEU A 67 1.19 3.92 5.58
CA LEU A 67 0.24 3.13 6.38
C LEU A 67 0.90 1.89 7.01
N ALA A 68 1.78 1.19 6.27
CA ALA A 68 2.54 0.07 6.80
C ALA A 68 3.44 0.50 7.98
N TYR A 69 4.06 1.68 7.89
CA TYR A 69 4.82 2.27 8.98
C TYR A 69 3.97 2.54 10.22
N PHE A 70 2.77 3.12 10.06
CA PHE A 70 1.85 3.32 11.17
C PHE A 70 1.42 2.00 11.82
N MET A 71 1.14 0.97 11.02
CA MET A 71 0.81 -0.37 11.52
C MET A 71 1.98 -0.98 12.31
N ALA A 72 3.22 -0.87 11.81
CA ALA A 72 4.41 -1.33 12.52
C ALA A 72 4.65 -0.58 13.84
N SER A 73 4.38 0.73 13.87
CA SER A 73 4.44 1.55 15.07
C SER A 73 3.41 1.13 16.13
N ASN A 74 2.22 0.68 15.71
CA ASN A 74 1.22 0.12 16.63
C ASN A 74 1.68 -1.23 17.20
N VAL A 75 2.28 -2.09 16.37
CA VAL A 75 2.86 -3.38 16.80
C VAL A 75 3.96 -3.16 17.85
N LYS A 76 4.82 -2.16 17.68
CA LYS A 76 5.82 -1.77 18.71
C LYS A 76 5.20 -1.41 20.06
N LYS A 77 4.02 -0.80 20.06
CA LYS A 77 3.28 -0.42 21.27
C LYS A 77 2.51 -1.61 21.88
N GLY A 78 2.72 -2.83 21.39
CA GLY A 78 2.03 -4.04 21.83
C GLY A 78 0.61 -4.19 21.29
N LYS A 79 0.16 -3.28 20.41
CA LYS A 79 -1.19 -3.28 19.84
C LYS A 79 -1.15 -3.97 18.48
N VAL A 80 -1.23 -5.31 18.49
CA VAL A 80 -1.16 -6.15 17.28
C VAL A 80 -2.55 -6.44 16.72
N PHE A 81 -3.41 -7.08 17.51
CA PHE A 81 -4.80 -7.39 17.16
C PHE A 81 -5.73 -6.31 17.68
N CYS A 82 -5.77 -5.17 16.98
CA CYS A 82 -6.64 -4.07 17.33
C CYS A 82 -7.42 -3.61 16.10
N ARG A 83 -8.65 -3.13 16.30
CA ARG A 83 -9.50 -2.58 15.23
C ARG A 83 -8.81 -1.47 14.43
N ILE A 84 -7.87 -0.73 15.05
CA ILE A 84 -7.05 0.28 14.36
C ILE A 84 -6.18 -0.35 13.28
N ASN A 85 -5.44 -1.42 13.59
CA ASN A 85 -4.57 -2.09 12.61
C ASN A 85 -5.38 -2.75 11.51
N GLN A 86 -6.54 -3.32 11.85
CA GLN A 86 -7.47 -3.85 10.85
C GLN A 86 -7.94 -2.76 9.88
N ARG A 87 -8.31 -1.58 10.38
CA ARG A 87 -8.67 -0.43 9.53
C ARG A 87 -7.52 0.05 8.66
N ILE A 88 -6.29 0.08 9.19
CA ILE A 88 -5.09 0.43 8.41
C ILE A 88 -4.90 -0.58 7.27
N LEU A 89 -5.02 -1.88 7.56
CA LEU A 89 -4.88 -2.94 6.56
C LEU A 89 -5.97 -2.87 5.48
N SER A 90 -7.22 -2.58 5.89
CA SER A 90 -8.33 -2.34 4.98
C SER A 90 -8.08 -1.10 4.11
N ALA A 91 -7.60 -0.01 4.69
CA ALA A 91 -7.26 1.20 3.96
C ALA A 91 -6.16 0.97 2.91
N ILE A 92 -5.11 0.21 3.25
CA ILE A 92 -4.07 -0.24 2.30
C ILE A 92 -4.72 -1.00 1.14
N GLY A 93 -5.58 -1.98 1.43
CA GLY A 93 -6.22 -2.79 0.40
C GLY A 93 -7.12 -1.97 -0.53
N ILE A 94 -8.00 -1.15 0.05
CA ILE A 94 -8.95 -0.31 -0.69
C ILE A 94 -8.19 0.73 -1.53
N SER A 95 -7.18 1.41 -0.98
CA SER A 95 -6.40 2.41 -1.74
C SER A 95 -5.68 1.76 -2.92
N THR A 96 -5.04 0.62 -2.70
CA THR A 96 -4.31 -0.11 -3.76
C THR A 96 -5.26 -0.54 -4.88
N MET A 97 -6.43 -1.07 -4.50
CA MET A 97 -7.45 -1.51 -5.44
C MET A 97 -8.00 -0.33 -6.25
N LEU A 98 -8.36 0.78 -5.60
CA LEU A 98 -8.85 1.99 -6.26
C LEU A 98 -7.80 2.57 -7.23
N SER A 99 -6.53 2.64 -6.82
CA SER A 99 -5.44 3.07 -7.71
C SER A 99 -5.33 2.18 -8.94
N GLY A 100 -5.40 0.85 -8.79
CA GLY A 100 -5.38 -0.09 -9.91
C GLY A 100 -6.58 0.07 -10.85
N VAL A 101 -7.79 0.27 -10.31
CA VAL A 101 -9.00 0.54 -11.11
C VAL A 101 -8.87 1.84 -11.89
N LEU A 102 -8.40 2.93 -11.24
CA LEU A 102 -8.20 4.22 -11.90
C LEU A 102 -7.19 4.11 -13.05
N ILE A 103 -6.06 3.44 -12.84
CA ILE A 103 -5.06 3.21 -13.89
C ILE A 103 -5.67 2.38 -15.04
N ASN A 104 -6.43 1.34 -14.73
CA ASN A 104 -7.06 0.50 -15.76
C ASN A 104 -8.08 1.30 -16.61
N ILE A 105 -8.86 2.20 -15.99
CA ILE A 105 -9.77 3.09 -16.71
C ILE A 105 -8.98 4.01 -17.65
N ILE A 106 -7.89 4.62 -17.18
CA ILE A 106 -7.05 5.51 -18.00
C ILE A 106 -6.44 4.75 -19.17
N VAL A 107 -5.88 3.57 -18.92
CA VAL A 107 -5.26 2.72 -19.97
C VAL A 107 -6.29 2.29 -21.01
N ASN A 108 -7.52 1.94 -20.64
CA ASN A 108 -8.53 1.54 -21.63
C ASN A 108 -9.08 2.72 -22.46
N LEU A 109 -8.95 3.95 -21.96
CA LEU A 109 -9.38 5.17 -22.67
C LEU A 109 -8.27 5.81 -23.50
N THR A 110 -7.04 5.30 -23.40
CA THR A 110 -5.85 5.89 -24.04
C THR A 110 -5.08 4.81 -24.82
N PRO A 111 -4.30 5.18 -25.85
CA PRO A 111 -3.50 4.21 -26.62
C PRO A 111 -2.21 3.78 -25.88
N ILE A 112 -2.25 3.64 -24.55
CA ILE A 112 -1.07 3.41 -23.70
C ILE A 112 -1.14 2.02 -23.08
N ASP A 113 -0.70 1.00 -23.83
CA ASP A 113 -0.77 -0.40 -23.38
C ASP A 113 0.26 -0.79 -22.30
N VAL A 114 1.26 0.07 -22.06
CA VAL A 114 2.44 -0.25 -21.23
C VAL A 114 2.08 -0.52 -19.76
N PHE A 115 0.96 0.00 -19.25
CA PHE A 115 0.57 -0.07 -17.84
C PHE A 115 -0.54 -1.08 -17.52
N HIS A 116 -1.06 -1.80 -18.52
CA HIS A 116 -2.20 -2.69 -18.32
C HIS A 116 -1.92 -3.79 -17.29
N GLN A 117 -0.74 -4.40 -17.35
CA GLN A 117 -0.31 -5.44 -16.40
C GLN A 117 -0.17 -4.91 -14.97
N ASN A 118 0.37 -3.70 -14.79
CA ASN A 118 0.51 -3.08 -13.46
C ASN A 118 -0.86 -2.81 -12.82
N SER A 119 -1.82 -2.34 -13.62
CA SER A 119 -3.17 -2.03 -13.15
C SER A 119 -3.87 -3.28 -12.58
N ILE A 120 -3.77 -4.42 -13.28
CA ILE A 120 -4.36 -5.69 -12.84
C ILE A 120 -3.67 -6.18 -11.56
N LEU A 121 -2.34 -6.11 -11.50
CA LEU A 121 -1.59 -6.51 -10.30
C LEU A 121 -2.00 -5.69 -9.07
N LEU A 122 -2.17 -4.37 -9.20
CA LEU A 122 -2.63 -3.52 -8.10
C LEU A 122 -4.04 -3.89 -7.64
N ILE A 123 -4.96 -4.19 -8.56
CA ILE A 123 -6.33 -4.63 -8.23
C ILE A 123 -6.29 -5.94 -7.43
N VAL A 124 -5.52 -6.93 -7.89
CA VAL A 124 -5.42 -8.25 -7.25
C VAL A 124 -4.78 -8.11 -5.86
N ILE A 125 -3.65 -7.41 -5.75
CA ILE A 125 -2.96 -7.19 -4.47
C ILE A 125 -3.87 -6.45 -3.50
N GLY A 126 -4.54 -5.38 -3.94
CA GLY A 126 -5.48 -4.63 -3.13
C GLY A 126 -6.61 -5.51 -2.60
N THR A 127 -7.19 -6.35 -3.46
CA THR A 127 -8.25 -7.30 -3.10
C THR A 127 -7.77 -8.28 -2.03
N VAL A 128 -6.55 -8.83 -2.16
CA VAL A 128 -5.96 -9.72 -1.16
C VAL A 128 -5.79 -9.01 0.18
N PHE A 129 -5.30 -7.76 0.20
CA PHE A 129 -5.17 -6.99 1.44
C PHE A 129 -6.53 -6.74 2.12
N VAL A 130 -7.57 -6.42 1.34
CA VAL A 130 -8.94 -6.29 1.87
C VAL A 130 -9.41 -7.62 2.47
N LEU A 131 -9.19 -8.74 1.79
CA LEU A 131 -9.55 -10.06 2.30
C LEU A 131 -8.84 -10.37 3.62
N VAL A 132 -7.52 -10.12 3.70
CA VAL A 132 -6.76 -10.30 4.95
C VAL A 132 -7.30 -9.39 6.05
N SER A 133 -7.74 -8.16 5.72
CA SER A 133 -8.36 -7.25 6.69
C SER A 133 -9.68 -7.79 7.27
N PHE A 134 -10.49 -8.48 6.46
CA PHE A 134 -11.71 -9.13 6.95
C PHE A 134 -11.39 -10.35 7.83
N VAL A 135 -10.40 -11.16 7.44
CA VAL A 135 -9.92 -12.27 8.29
C VAL A 135 -9.44 -11.75 9.64
N PHE A 136 -8.71 -10.62 9.64
CA PHE A 136 -8.26 -9.98 10.87
C PHE A 136 -9.42 -9.49 11.73
N GLU A 137 -10.46 -8.93 11.12
CA GLU A 137 -11.67 -8.49 11.83
C GLU A 137 -12.41 -9.66 12.48
N VAL A 138 -12.60 -10.77 11.74
CA VAL A 138 -13.19 -11.99 12.28
C VAL A 138 -12.36 -12.52 13.46
N GLY A 139 -11.03 -12.56 13.33
CA GLY A 139 -10.13 -12.99 14.40
C GLY A 139 -10.25 -12.12 15.67
N ILE A 140 -10.38 -10.80 15.53
CA ILE A 140 -10.61 -9.89 16.65
C ILE A 140 -11.95 -10.20 17.32
N ARG A 141 -13.03 -10.39 16.56
CA ARG A 141 -14.36 -10.70 17.12
C ARG A 141 -14.36 -12.03 17.88
N MET A 142 -13.73 -13.06 17.33
CA MET A 142 -13.62 -14.36 18.01
C MET A 142 -12.86 -14.26 19.33
N GLN A 143 -11.82 -13.42 19.39
CA GLN A 143 -11.09 -13.16 20.64
C GLN A 143 -11.96 -12.38 21.64
N GLU A 144 -12.69 -11.35 21.19
CA GLU A 144 -13.63 -10.59 22.03
C GLU A 144 -14.74 -11.50 22.60
N GLU A 145 -15.25 -12.48 21.84
CA GLU A 145 -16.26 -13.44 22.30
C GLU A 145 -15.71 -14.46 23.32
N GLN A 146 -14.46 -14.89 23.16
CA GLN A 146 -13.79 -15.79 24.11
C GLN A 146 -13.51 -15.11 25.45
N ASP A 147 -13.15 -13.82 25.44
CA ASP A 147 -12.92 -13.04 26.66
C ASP A 147 -14.22 -12.77 27.46
N LEU A 148 -15.39 -12.89 26.83
CA LEU A 148 -16.70 -12.68 27.48
C LEU A 148 -17.28 -13.97 28.11
N THR A 149 -16.79 -15.14 27.75
CA THR A 149 -17.26 -16.44 28.28
C THR A 149 -16.48 -16.95 29.49
N ILE A 150 -15.42 -16.24 29.90
CA ILE A 150 -14.59 -16.54 31.09
C ILE A 150 -14.95 -15.56 32.22
#